data_AF-A0A1Y0EIY8-F1
#
_entry.id   AF-A0A1Y0EIY8-F1
#
_cell.length_a   1.000
_cell.length_b   1.000
_cell.length_c   1.000
_cell.angle_alpha   90.00
_cell.angle_beta   90.00
_cell.angle_gamma   90.00
#
_symmetry.space_group_name_H-M   'P 1'
#
loop_
_entity.id
_entity.type
_entity.pdbx_description
1 polymer ?
#
loop_
_entity_poly.entity_id
_entity_poly.type
_entity_poly.pdbx_seq_one_letter_code
_entity_poly.pdbx_strand_id
1 'polypeptide(L)'
;MTSSAPLAQLDDLQARLAALRAGQTSPSAFAGEARSAQALLTALPPRFGQVLVSLLNGLEAGAAFDEASCSFDQGQLHQNLQDWLAAARQRLQALG
;
A
#
# COMPACT_ATOMS: atom_id res chain seq x y z
N MET A 1 24.23 -9.99 -0.19
CA MET A 1 23.37 -8.83 0.13
C MET A 1 22.14 -9.37 0.84
N THR A 2 22.07 -9.26 2.15
CA THR A 2 20.89 -9.68 2.93
C THR A 2 19.84 -8.58 2.84
N SER A 3 18.81 -8.74 2.02
CA SER A 3 17.63 -7.87 2.08
C SER A 3 17.05 -7.93 3.49
N SER A 4 16.90 -6.77 4.13
CA SER A 4 16.25 -6.71 5.44
C SER A 4 14.76 -7.03 5.29
N ALA A 5 14.18 -7.76 6.23
CA ALA A 5 12.77 -8.19 6.18
C ALA A 5 11.76 -7.04 5.87
N PRO A 6 11.92 -5.81 6.38
CA PRO A 6 11.05 -4.68 6.04
C PRO A 6 11.13 -4.26 4.57
N LEU A 7 12.32 -4.27 3.96
CA LEU A 7 12.51 -3.92 2.55
C LEU A 7 11.92 -5.00 1.64
N ALA A 8 12.10 -6.27 1.98
CA ALA A 8 11.49 -7.37 1.23
C ALA A 8 9.95 -7.26 1.22
N GLN A 9 9.33 -7.00 2.39
CA GLN A 9 7.88 -6.79 2.47
C GLN A 9 7.42 -5.55 1.69
N LEU A 10 8.23 -4.49 1.66
CA LEU A 10 7.92 -3.31 0.85
C LEU A 10 7.95 -3.61 -0.65
N ASP A 11 8.94 -4.38 -1.11
CA ASP A 11 9.07 -4.80 -2.50
C ASP A 11 7.88 -5.69 -2.92
N ASP A 12 7.46 -6.61 -2.05
CA ASP A 12 6.28 -7.44 -2.26
C ASP A 12 5.00 -6.60 -2.39
N LEU A 13 4.79 -5.60 -1.52
CA LEU A 13 3.65 -4.69 -1.63
C LEU A 13 3.69 -3.84 -2.90
N GLN A 14 4.87 -3.44 -3.37
CA GLN A 14 5.02 -2.72 -4.63
C GLN A 14 4.61 -3.59 -5.83
N ALA A 15 4.99 -4.87 -5.84
CA ALA A 15 4.56 -5.82 -6.86
C ALA A 15 3.03 -6.04 -6.82
N ARG A 16 2.46 -6.14 -5.62
CA ARG A 16 1.02 -6.33 -5.42
C ARG A 16 0.20 -5.10 -5.83
N LEU A 17 0.72 -3.89 -5.62
CA LEU A 17 0.09 -2.66 -6.14
C LEU A 17 0.09 -2.64 -7.68
N ALA A 18 1.16 -3.11 -8.33
CA ALA A 18 1.19 -3.23 -9.79
C ALA A 18 0.16 -4.26 -10.29
N ALA A 19 0.04 -5.41 -9.63
CA ALA A 19 -0.98 -6.40 -9.92
C ALA A 19 -2.41 -5.84 -9.73
N LEU A 20 -2.64 -5.04 -8.68
CA LEU A 20 -3.93 -4.39 -8.42
C LEU A 20 -4.30 -3.43 -9.56
N ARG A 21 -3.35 -2.59 -9.98
CA ARG A 21 -3.54 -1.66 -11.11
C ARG A 21 -3.80 -2.37 -12.44
N ALA A 22 -3.27 -3.57 -12.60
CA ALA A 22 -3.50 -4.41 -13.77
C ALA A 22 -4.79 -5.26 -13.66
N GLY A 23 -5.56 -5.12 -12.57
CA GLY A 23 -6.78 -5.90 -12.34
C GLY A 23 -6.53 -7.38 -12.03
N GLN A 24 -5.30 -7.74 -11.66
CA GLN A 24 -4.90 -9.14 -11.38
C GLN A 24 -5.13 -9.56 -9.93
N THR A 25 -5.39 -8.61 -9.04
CA THR A 25 -5.79 -8.85 -7.65
C THR A 25 -6.90 -7.90 -7.24
N SER A 26 -7.60 -8.22 -6.16
CA SER A 26 -8.68 -7.38 -5.64
C SER A 26 -8.16 -6.35 -4.63
N PRO A 27 -8.85 -5.19 -4.51
CA PRO A 27 -8.64 -4.21 -3.45
C PRO A 27 -8.51 -4.82 -2.05
N SER A 28 -9.39 -5.75 -1.68
CA SER A 28 -9.40 -6.42 -0.38
C SER A 28 -8.21 -7.36 -0.18
N ALA A 29 -7.79 -8.08 -1.23
CA ALA A 29 -6.62 -8.95 -1.16
C ALA A 29 -5.33 -8.14 -0.92
N PHE A 30 -5.14 -7.05 -1.67
CA PHE A 30 -4.04 -6.12 -1.45
C PHE A 30 -4.06 -5.53 -0.03
N ALA A 31 -5.24 -5.11 0.47
CA ALA A 31 -5.37 -4.52 1.79
C ALA A 31 -5.05 -5.52 2.92
N GLY A 32 -5.47 -6.77 2.79
CA GLY A 32 -5.11 -7.83 3.74
C GLY A 32 -3.59 -8.04 3.81
N GLU A 33 -2.93 -8.07 2.66
CA GLU A 33 -1.49 -8.26 2.57
C GLU A 33 -0.71 -7.08 3.15
N ALA A 34 -1.14 -5.85 2.84
CA ALA A 34 -0.56 -4.63 3.39
C ALA A 34 -0.66 -4.57 4.93
N ARG A 35 -1.79 -5.01 5.50
CA ARG A 35 -1.97 -5.12 6.97
C ARG A 35 -1.11 -6.23 7.58
N SER A 36 -0.81 -7.29 6.83
CA SER A 36 0.01 -8.41 7.29
C SER A 36 1.52 -8.16 7.24
N ALA A 37 1.96 -7.04 6.64
CA ALA A 37 3.36 -6.67 6.47
C ALA A 37 3.99 -6.18 7.80
N GLN A 38 4.02 -7.05 8.81
CA GLN A 38 4.33 -6.66 10.19
C GLN A 38 5.77 -6.14 10.36
N ALA A 39 6.76 -6.71 9.66
CA ALA A 39 8.15 -6.25 9.75
C ALA A 39 8.31 -4.85 9.16
N LEU A 40 7.62 -4.55 8.06
CA LEU A 40 7.53 -3.21 7.48
C LEU A 40 6.89 -2.22 8.45
N LEU A 41 5.72 -2.56 8.99
CA LEU A 41 4.96 -1.66 9.87
C LEU A 41 5.67 -1.41 11.20
N THR A 42 6.37 -2.39 11.74
CA THR A 42 7.16 -2.25 12.97
C THR A 42 8.44 -1.43 12.75
N ALA A 43 9.04 -1.48 11.57
CA ALA A 43 10.26 -0.71 11.26
C ALA A 43 9.97 0.78 10.97
N LEU A 44 8.76 1.12 10.52
CA LEU A 44 8.39 2.50 10.19
C LEU A 44 7.86 3.28 11.41
N PRO A 45 7.98 4.63 11.42
CA PRO A 45 7.31 5.45 12.42
C PRO A 45 5.78 5.25 12.41
N PRO A 46 5.09 5.30 13.57
CA PRO A 46 3.66 5.00 13.69
C PRO A 46 2.74 5.75 12.72
N ARG A 47 3.10 6.98 12.33
CA ARG A 47 2.37 7.79 11.35
C ARG A 47 2.19 7.09 9.99
N PHE A 48 3.13 6.24 9.57
CA PHE A 48 3.03 5.51 8.32
C PHE A 48 1.88 4.49 8.35
N GLY A 49 1.73 3.77 9.48
CA GLY A 49 0.63 2.84 9.67
C GLY A 49 -0.73 3.53 9.68
N GLN A 50 -0.83 4.71 10.30
CA GLN A 50 -2.06 5.51 10.31
C GLN A 50 -2.47 5.92 8.88
N VAL A 51 -1.52 6.46 8.10
CA VAL A 51 -1.78 6.84 6.70
C VAL A 51 -2.14 5.61 5.86
N LEU A 52 -1.43 4.49 6.03
CA LEU A 52 -1.72 3.26 5.31
C LEU A 52 -3.16 2.80 5.59
N VAL A 53 -3.59 2.75 6.85
CA VAL A 53 -4.96 2.36 7.21
C VAL A 53 -6.00 3.25 6.51
N SER A 54 -5.79 4.57 6.48
CA SER A 54 -6.69 5.48 5.75
C SER A 54 -6.75 5.19 4.25
N LEU A 55 -5.61 4.91 3.62
CA LEU A 55 -5.54 4.56 2.20
C LEU A 55 -6.24 3.22 1.91
N LEU A 56 -6.03 2.21 2.75
CA LEU A 56 -6.66 0.89 2.61
C LEU A 56 -8.19 0.96 2.78
N ASN A 57 -8.67 1.74 3.75
CA ASN A 57 -10.11 1.93 3.93
C ASN A 57 -10.74 2.63 2.72
N GLY A 58 -10.06 3.64 2.15
CA GLY A 58 -10.51 4.27 0.91
C GLY A 58 -10.53 3.31 -0.27
N LEU A 59 -9.58 2.37 -0.32
CA LEU A 59 -9.46 1.38 -1.38
C LEU A 59 -10.59 0.34 -1.33
N GLU A 60 -10.89 -0.16 -0.14
CA GLU A 60 -11.98 -1.11 0.07
C GLU A 60 -13.35 -0.44 -0.10
N ALA A 61 -13.51 0.82 0.33
CA ALA A 61 -14.73 1.58 0.08
C ALA A 61 -14.94 1.83 -1.42
N GLY A 62 -13.90 2.26 -2.14
CA GLY A 62 -13.96 2.48 -3.58
C GLY A 62 -14.30 1.22 -4.38
N ALA A 63 -13.91 0.04 -3.90
CA ALA A 63 -14.27 -1.24 -4.50
C ALA A 63 -15.74 -1.62 -4.33
N ALA A 64 -16.43 -1.06 -3.32
CA ALA A 64 -17.83 -1.33 -3.04
C ALA A 64 -18.80 -0.45 -3.85
N PHE A 65 -18.30 0.59 -4.54
CA PHE A 65 -19.09 1.47 -5.39
C PHE A 65 -18.92 1.09 -6.86
N ASP A 66 -19.83 0.27 -7.39
CA ASP A 66 -19.68 -0.34 -8.72
C ASP A 66 -20.09 0.55 -9.91
N GLU A 67 -20.92 1.61 -9.78
CA GLU A 67 -21.47 2.25 -11.02
C GLU A 67 -21.77 3.77 -11.05
N ALA A 68 -21.47 4.62 -10.06
CA ALA A 68 -22.05 6.00 -10.08
C ALA A 68 -21.19 7.18 -9.61
N SER A 69 -19.85 7.08 -9.67
CA SER A 69 -19.01 8.22 -9.26
C SER A 69 -17.98 8.57 -10.34
N CYS A 70 -18.37 9.42 -11.30
CA CYS A 70 -17.41 10.18 -12.14
C CYS A 70 -16.43 11.06 -11.33
N SER A 71 -16.53 11.08 -9.99
CA SER A 71 -15.68 11.85 -9.08
C SER A 71 -14.79 10.98 -8.17
N PHE A 72 -14.94 9.65 -8.19
CA PHE A 72 -14.01 8.78 -7.45
C PHE A 72 -12.87 8.37 -8.37
N ASP A 73 -11.79 9.15 -8.31
CA ASP A 73 -10.61 8.89 -9.12
C ASP A 73 -9.80 7.74 -8.49
N GLN A 74 -10.16 6.52 -8.86
CA GLN A 74 -9.46 5.29 -8.46
C GLN A 74 -7.96 5.37 -8.80
N GLY A 75 -7.60 6.12 -9.86
CA GLY A 75 -6.22 6.42 -10.23
C GLY A 75 -5.48 7.23 -9.16
N GLN A 76 -6.12 8.26 -8.61
CA GLN A 76 -5.54 9.07 -7.53
C GLN A 76 -5.25 8.22 -6.28
N LEU A 77 -6.13 7.28 -5.95
CA LEU A 77 -5.90 6.41 -4.79
C LEU A 77 -4.72 5.46 -5.00
N HIS A 78 -4.61 4.86 -6.18
CA HIS A 78 -3.43 4.06 -6.54
C HIS A 78 -2.14 4.89 -6.53
N GLN A 79 -2.20 6.15 -6.95
CA GLN A 79 -1.06 7.08 -6.88
C GLN A 79 -0.67 7.37 -5.43
N ASN A 80 -1.63 7.64 -4.54
CA ASN A 80 -1.34 7.88 -3.13
C ASN A 80 -0.70 6.65 -2.44
N LEU A 81 -1.10 5.43 -2.83
CA LEU A 81 -0.45 4.19 -2.37
C LEU A 81 0.99 4.07 -2.90
N GLN A 82 1.20 4.42 -4.16
CA GLN A 82 2.54 4.45 -4.77
C GLN A 82 3.47 5.44 -4.04
N ASP A 83 2.96 6.63 -3.72
CA ASP A 83 3.69 7.67 -3.01
C ASP A 83 4.03 7.24 -1.58
N TRP A 84 3.09 6.57 -0.90
CA TRP A 84 3.32 5.99 0.42
C TRP A 84 4.44 4.95 0.39
N LEU A 85 4.45 4.04 -0.59
CA LEU A 85 5.50 3.02 -0.75
C LEU A 85 6.88 3.66 -1.00
N ALA A 86 6.93 4.70 -1.83
CA ALA A 86 8.16 5.43 -2.09
C ALA A 86 8.70 6.10 -0.81
N ALA A 87 7.83 6.78 -0.05
CA ALA A 87 8.20 7.41 1.22
C ALA A 87 8.63 6.39 2.28
N ALA A 88 7.98 5.23 2.34
CA ALA A 88 8.35 4.13 3.22
C ALA A 88 9.76 3.61 2.89
N ARG A 89 10.08 3.42 1.60
CA ARG A 89 11.43 3.02 1.17
C ARG A 89 12.49 4.00 1.62
N GLN A 90 12.29 5.29 1.34
CA GLN A 90 13.23 6.34 1.73
C GLN A 90 13.43 6.36 3.26
N ARG A 91 12.34 6.16 4.02
CA ARG A 91 12.42 6.11 5.47
C ARG A 91 13.21 4.91 5.99
N LEU A 92 13.00 3.72 5.43
CA LEU A 92 13.74 2.51 5.80
C LEU A 92 15.23 2.62 5.46
N GLN A 93 15.56 3.20 4.32
CA GLN A 93 16.96 3.46 3.93
C GLN A 93 17.65 4.44 4.86
N ALA A 94 16.92 5.42 5.41
CA ALA A 94 17.44 6.37 6.39
C ALA A 94 17.53 5.80 7.83
N LEU A 95 17.06 4.56 8.06
CA LEU A 95 17.14 3.86 9.34
C LEU A 95 18.29 2.84 9.40
N GLY A 96 18.88 2.49 8.26
CA GLY A 96 20.06 1.63 8.15
C GLY A 96 21.34 2.43 8.06
#